data_AF-A0A2E0JK84-F1
#
_entry.id   AF-A0A2E0JK84-F1
#
_cell.length_a   1.000
_cell.length_b   1.000
_cell.length_c   1.000
_cell.angle_alpha   90.00
_cell.angle_beta   90.00
_cell.angle_gamma   90.00
#
_symmetry.space_group_name_H-M   'P 1'
#
loop_
_entity.id
_entity.type
_entity.pdbx_description
1 polymer ?
#
loop_
_entity_poly.entity_id
_entity_poly.type
_entity_poly.pdbx_seq_one_letter_code
_entity_poly.pdbx_strand_id
1 'polypeptide(L)'
;MHSSSWEETYNQLVSAGLIVQSSAVGKLEKLSSVLPLIEAANSSGIRLLDAGTVDELLAISPKEPVSPVEHSNRNSQTTLPRSEQSSPHGRILAPIRTPEPLPPRPRVSSGFNNSDFPM
;
A
#
# COMPACT_ATOMS: atom_id res chain seq x y z
N MET A 1 -37.42 -24.17 10.00
CA MET A 1 -36.43 -23.20 9.48
C MET A 1 -35.12 -23.55 10.15
N HIS A 2 -34.35 -24.44 9.51
CA HIS A 2 -33.17 -25.05 10.13
C HIS A 2 -31.96 -24.12 10.00
N SER A 3 -31.17 -24.07 11.08
CA SER A 3 -29.93 -23.34 11.26
C SER A 3 -28.85 -23.82 10.27
N SER A 4 -28.83 -23.27 9.06
CA SER A 4 -27.88 -23.65 8.00
C SER A 4 -26.51 -22.95 8.08
N SER A 5 -26.21 -22.14 9.10
CA SER A 5 -25.06 -21.23 9.00
C SER A 5 -23.68 -21.90 9.19
N TRP A 6 -23.55 -22.89 10.08
CA TRP A 6 -22.23 -23.42 10.43
C TRP A 6 -21.68 -24.42 9.41
N GLU A 7 -22.49 -25.38 8.95
CA GLU A 7 -22.01 -26.39 8.00
C GLU A 7 -21.64 -25.76 6.66
N GLU A 8 -22.40 -24.75 6.20
CA GLU A 8 -22.09 -24.00 4.98
C GLU A 8 -20.79 -23.19 5.12
N THR A 9 -20.60 -22.50 6.25
CA THR A 9 -19.37 -21.74 6.51
C THR A 9 -18.16 -22.66 6.64
N TYR A 10 -18.30 -23.80 7.32
CA TYR A 10 -17.25 -24.82 7.41
C TYR A 10 -16.88 -25.37 6.03
N ASN A 11 -17.87 -25.73 5.20
CA ASN A 11 -17.62 -26.22 3.85
C ASN A 11 -16.91 -25.17 2.98
N GLN A 12 -17.24 -23.88 3.11
CA GLN A 12 -16.54 -22.80 2.41
C GLN A 12 -15.09 -22.68 2.86
N LEU A 13 -14.82 -22.72 4.16
CA LEU A 13 -13.47 -22.65 4.72
C LEU A 13 -12.61 -23.85 4.28
N VAL A 14 -13.18 -25.06 4.32
CA VAL A 14 -12.48 -26.28 3.87
C VAL A 14 -12.24 -26.25 2.37
N SER A 15 -13.19 -25.77 1.57
CA SER A 15 -13.02 -25.60 0.12
C SER A 15 -11.91 -24.59 -0.22
N ALA A 16 -11.69 -23.59 0.64
CA ALA A 16 -10.56 -22.66 0.55
C ALA A 16 -9.24 -23.25 1.06
N GLY A 17 -9.22 -24.51 1.53
CA GLY A 17 -8.05 -25.20 2.06
C GLY A 17 -7.69 -24.79 3.50
N LEU A 18 -8.66 -24.29 4.27
CA LEU A 18 -8.47 -23.89 5.67
C LEU A 18 -8.92 -25.02 6.61
N ILE A 19 -8.12 -25.30 7.62
CA ILE A 19 -8.38 -26.27 8.68
C ILE A 19 -8.88 -25.50 9.90
N VAL A 20 -10.08 -25.82 10.38
CA VAL A 20 -10.71 -25.11 11.49
C VAL A 20 -10.58 -25.91 12.79
N GLN A 21 -10.08 -25.27 13.84
CA GLN A 21 -10.02 -25.82 15.19
C GLN A 21 -11.31 -25.50 15.98
N SER A 22 -11.68 -26.37 16.93
CA SER A 22 -12.88 -26.21 17.76
C SER A 22 -12.94 -24.90 18.55
N SER A 23 -11.78 -24.36 18.92
CA SER A 23 -11.60 -23.07 19.59
C SER A 23 -12.05 -21.87 18.74
N ALA A 24 -11.97 -21.98 17.41
CA ALA A 24 -12.34 -20.91 16.48
C ALA A 24 -13.85 -20.90 16.13
N VAL A 25 -14.55 -22.03 16.29
CA VAL A 25 -15.94 -22.22 15.86
C VAL A 25 -16.87 -21.15 16.44
N GLY A 26 -16.80 -20.91 17.75
CA GLY A 26 -17.66 -19.91 18.40
C GLY A 26 -17.39 -18.45 17.98
N LYS A 27 -16.24 -18.16 17.36
CA LYS A 27 -15.96 -16.86 16.74
C LYS A 27 -16.47 -16.81 15.31
N LEU A 28 -16.26 -17.88 14.55
CA LEU A 28 -16.68 -17.99 13.16
C LEU A 28 -18.21 -17.97 13.00
N GLU A 29 -18.95 -18.61 13.91
CA GLU A 29 -20.43 -18.58 13.93
C GLU A 29 -21.01 -17.17 14.12
N LYS A 30 -20.26 -16.25 14.73
CA LYS A 30 -20.68 -14.86 14.95
C LYS A 30 -20.38 -13.97 13.75
N LEU A 31 -19.55 -14.42 12.80
CA LEU A 31 -19.20 -13.64 11.63
C LEU A 31 -20.33 -13.71 10.61
N SER A 32 -20.70 -12.56 10.05
CA SER A 32 -21.70 -12.46 8.97
C SER A 32 -21.17 -12.96 7.62
N SER A 33 -19.85 -12.95 7.42
CA SER A 33 -19.20 -13.38 6.18
C SER A 33 -17.80 -13.96 6.45
N VAL A 34 -17.49 -15.08 5.79
CA VAL A 34 -16.18 -15.75 5.86
C VAL A 34 -15.22 -15.34 4.73
N LEU A 35 -15.70 -14.64 3.70
CA LEU A 35 -14.89 -14.23 2.55
C LEU A 35 -13.69 -13.33 2.93
N PRO A 36 -13.86 -12.29 3.77
CA PRO A 36 -12.73 -11.44 4.15
C PRO A 36 -11.66 -12.22 4.93
N LEU A 37 -12.09 -13.22 5.70
CA LEU A 37 -11.20 -14.11 6.44
C LEU A 37 -10.41 -15.03 5.50
N ILE A 38 -11.06 -15.58 4.46
CA ILE A 38 -10.42 -16.41 3.44
C ILE A 38 -9.36 -15.60 2.68
N GLU A 39 -9.68 -14.36 2.30
CA GLU A 39 -8.74 -13.46 1.62
C GLU A 39 -7.54 -13.13 2.52
N ALA A 40 -7.79 -12.75 3.77
CA ALA A 40 -6.73 -12.47 4.73
C ALA A 40 -5.85 -13.69 4.99
N ALA A 41 -6.44 -14.89 5.09
CA ALA A 41 -5.71 -16.15 5.28
C ALA A 41 -4.82 -16.48 4.07
N ASN A 42 -5.32 -16.28 2.86
CA ASN A 42 -4.56 -16.48 1.63
C ASN A 42 -3.41 -15.47 1.48
N SER A 43 -3.65 -14.20 1.83
CA SER A 43 -2.61 -13.16 1.85
C SER A 43 -1.53 -13.45 2.90
N SER A 44 -1.94 -13.95 4.08
CA SER A 44 -1.04 -14.25 5.20
C SER A 44 -0.39 -15.65 5.13
N GLY A 45 -0.80 -16.50 4.18
CA GLY A 45 -0.32 -17.88 4.06
C GLY A 45 -0.75 -18.81 5.21
N ILE A 46 -1.81 -18.46 5.96
CA ILE A 46 -2.28 -19.23 7.11
C ILE A 46 -3.28 -20.30 6.63
N ARG A 47 -3.06 -21.55 7.04
CA ARG A 47 -3.95 -22.69 6.73
C ARG A 47 -4.71 -23.24 7.94
N LEU A 48 -4.20 -23.00 9.15
CA LEU A 48 -4.83 -23.44 10.40
C LEU A 48 -5.52 -22.26 11.08
N LEU A 49 -6.81 -22.40 11.36
CA LEU A 49 -7.63 -21.42 12.06
C LEU A 49 -7.87 -21.86 13.51
N ASP A 50 -7.13 -21.24 14.42
CA ASP A 50 -7.34 -21.20 15.86
C ASP A 50 -7.97 -19.85 16.29
N ALA A 51 -8.49 -19.78 17.52
CA ALA A 51 -9.12 -18.58 18.06
C ALA A 51 -8.23 -17.34 18.00
N GLY A 52 -6.91 -17.49 18.17
CA GLY A 52 -5.94 -16.40 18.03
C GLY A 52 -5.75 -15.97 16.58
N THR A 53 -5.55 -16.92 15.66
CA THR A 53 -5.36 -16.61 14.23
C THR A 53 -6.58 -15.97 13.59
N VAL A 54 -7.79 -16.30 14.05
CA VAL A 54 -9.01 -15.63 13.56
C VAL A 54 -9.01 -14.14 13.94
N ASP A 55 -8.57 -13.78 15.14
CA ASP A 55 -8.48 -12.37 15.56
C ASP A 55 -7.41 -11.62 14.77
N GLU A 56 -6.25 -12.23 14.55
CA GLU A 56 -5.16 -11.66 13.75
C GLU A 56 -5.62 -11.42 12.30
N LEU A 57 -6.28 -12.41 11.68
CA LEU A 57 -6.79 -12.28 10.32
C LEU A 57 -7.92 -11.24 10.22
N LEU A 58 -8.78 -11.15 11.25
CA LEU A 58 -9.83 -10.14 11.31
C LEU A 58 -9.26 -8.73 11.52
N ALA A 59 -8.10 -8.60 12.16
CA ALA A 59 -7.39 -7.34 12.32
C ALA A 59 -6.74 -6.87 11.00
N ILE A 60 -6.29 -7.81 10.16
CA ILE A 60 -5.68 -7.54 8.85
C ILE A 60 -6.76 -7.33 7.77
N SER A 61 -7.91 -7.98 7.92
CA SER A 61 -9.02 -7.86 6.98
C SER A 61 -9.48 -6.40 6.87
N PRO A 62 -9.59 -5.86 5.65
CA PRO A 62 -10.22 -4.57 5.44
C PRO A 62 -11.63 -4.61 6.02
N LYS A 63 -11.88 -3.81 7.06
CA LYS A 63 -13.25 -3.61 7.55
C LYS A 63 -13.98 -2.83 6.45
N GLU A 64 -15.07 -3.40 5.98
CA GLU A 64 -15.94 -2.74 4.99
C GLU A 64 -16.16 -1.29 5.41
N PRO A 65 -15.88 -0.30 4.54
CA PRO A 65 -16.03 1.09 4.91
C PRO A 65 -17.52 1.34 5.12
N VAL A 66 -17.93 1.36 6.38
CA VAL A 66 -19.16 2.05 6.79
C VAL A 66 -19.03 3.46 6.22
N SER A 67 -19.92 3.80 5.30
CA SER A 67 -20.08 5.06 4.55
C SER A 67 -19.07 6.17 4.87
N PRO A 68 -18.41 6.79 3.87
CA PRO A 68 -17.52 7.90 4.12
C PRO A 68 -18.33 9.08 4.67
N VAL A 69 -18.32 9.28 5.98
CA VAL A 69 -18.53 10.62 6.53
C VAL A 69 -17.32 11.41 6.08
N GLU A 70 -17.58 12.35 5.18
CA GLU A 70 -16.60 13.25 4.59
C GLU A 70 -15.85 14.05 5.67
N HIS A 71 -14.78 13.48 6.20
CA HIS A 71 -13.68 14.27 6.72
C HIS A 71 -12.63 14.32 5.63
N SER A 72 -12.84 15.26 4.69
CA SER A 72 -11.87 15.66 3.69
C SER A 72 -10.62 16.27 4.37
N ASN A 73 -9.80 15.43 4.97
CA ASN A 73 -8.36 15.64 5.03
C ASN A 73 -7.76 14.85 3.87
N ARG A 74 -8.12 15.25 2.65
CA ARG A 74 -7.53 14.72 1.43
C ARG A 74 -6.06 15.12 1.44
N ASN A 75 -5.19 14.18 1.78
CA ASN A 75 -3.77 14.30 1.47
C ASN A 75 -3.67 14.51 -0.04
N SER A 76 -3.33 15.73 -0.44
CA SER A 76 -3.24 16.20 -1.83
C SER A 76 -1.99 15.66 -2.52
N GLN A 77 -1.77 14.34 -2.45
CA GLN A 77 -0.72 13.68 -3.20
C GLN A 77 -1.35 13.02 -4.42
N THR A 78 -1.23 13.68 -5.58
CA THR A 78 -1.62 13.13 -6.88
C THR A 78 -0.37 12.99 -7.73
N THR A 79 -0.17 11.80 -8.30
CA THR A 79 0.96 11.50 -9.20
C THR A 79 0.59 11.73 -10.66
N LEU A 80 -0.71 11.77 -10.99
CA LEU A 80 -1.23 11.94 -12.33
C LEU A 80 -2.08 13.22 -12.43
N PRO A 81 -2.05 13.92 -13.58
CA PRO A 81 -2.86 15.12 -13.80
C PRO A 81 -4.35 14.76 -13.90
N ARG A 82 -5.22 15.64 -13.39
CA ARG A 82 -6.68 15.53 -13.57
C ARG A 82 -7.04 16.04 -14.97
N SER A 83 -8.02 15.40 -15.63
CA SER A 83 -8.50 15.81 -16.97
C SER A 83 -8.99 17.27 -17.03
N GLU A 84 -9.47 17.81 -15.91
CA GLU A 84 -9.97 19.19 -15.79
C GLU A 84 -8.88 20.23 -15.49
N GLN A 85 -7.61 19.83 -15.31
CA GLN A 85 -6.52 20.74 -14.98
C GLN A 85 -5.83 21.27 -16.23
N SER A 86 -5.97 22.58 -16.46
CA SER A 86 -5.30 23.31 -17.54
C SER A 86 -3.80 23.53 -17.26
N SER A 87 -3.37 23.50 -16.00
CA SER A 87 -1.98 23.75 -15.62
C SER A 87 -1.19 22.46 -15.35
N PRO A 88 0.09 22.38 -15.77
CA PRO A 88 0.90 21.17 -15.60
C PRO A 88 1.16 20.88 -14.12
N HIS A 89 0.99 19.61 -13.73
CA HIS A 89 1.29 19.14 -12.38
C HIS A 89 2.79 18.77 -12.28
N GLY A 90 3.50 19.31 -11.29
CA GLY A 90 4.92 18.99 -11.04
C GLY A 90 5.89 20.13 -11.38
N ARG A 91 7.07 19.77 -11.91
CA ARG A 91 8.18 20.72 -12.13
C ARG A 91 7.95 21.53 -13.42
N ILE A 92 7.79 22.84 -13.28
CA ILE A 92 7.84 23.77 -14.41
C ILE A 92 9.31 24.06 -14.72
N LEU A 93 9.76 23.75 -15.94
CA LEU A 93 11.08 24.16 -16.40
C LEU A 93 11.08 25.68 -16.61
N ALA A 94 12.10 26.36 -16.11
CA ALA A 94 12.30 27.77 -16.42
C ALA A 94 12.46 27.96 -17.93
N PRO A 95 11.94 29.05 -18.52
CA PRO A 95 12.15 29.35 -19.92
C PRO A 95 13.64 29.35 -20.24
N ILE A 96 14.06 28.48 -21.16
CA ILE A 96 15.43 28.39 -21.61
C ILE A 96 15.65 29.62 -22.50
N ARG A 97 16.22 30.69 -21.94
CA ARG A 97 16.81 31.74 -22.78
C ARG A 97 18.00 31.08 -23.45
N THR A 98 17.96 30.93 -24.78
CA THR A 98 19.14 30.49 -25.55
C THR A 98 20.28 31.44 -25.21
N PRO A 99 21.31 31.00 -24.47
CA PRO A 99 22.42 31.89 -24.17
C PRO A 99 23.15 32.15 -25.48
N GLU A 100 23.31 33.42 -25.82
CA GLU A 100 24.23 33.83 -26.88
C GLU A 100 25.62 33.26 -26.54
N PRO A 101 26.32 32.62 -27.49
CA PRO A 101 27.58 31.95 -27.20
C PRO A 101 28.64 32.97 -26.78
N LEU A 102 28.84 33.11 -25.47
CA LEU A 102 29.93 33.90 -24.92
C LEU A 102 31.25 33.12 -25.08
N PRO A 103 32.36 33.80 -25.43
CA PRO A 103 33.67 33.16 -25.48
C PRO A 103 34.06 32.63 -24.09
N PRO A 104 34.81 31.51 -24.02
CA PRO A 104 35.21 30.91 -22.76
C PRO A 104 36.06 31.91 -21.96
N ARG A 105 35.74 32.05 -20.67
CA ARG A 105 36.53 32.89 -19.76
C ARG A 105 37.95 32.33 -19.64
N PRO A 106 39.01 33.14 -19.84
CA PRO A 106 40.37 32.67 -19.65
C PRO A 106 40.55 32.24 -18.19
N ARG A 107 40.97 30.99 -17.99
CA ARG A 107 41.41 30.52 -16.67
C ARG A 107 42.82 31.05 -16.44
N VAL A 108 43.05 31.62 -15.26
CA VAL A 108 44.41 31.76 -14.75
C VAL A 108 45.00 30.36 -14.65
N SER A 109 46.16 30.13 -15.27
CA SER A 109 46.86 28.87 -15.13
C SER A 109 47.17 28.69 -13.65
N SER A 110 46.44 27.82 -12.95
CA SER A 110 46.91 27.26 -11.69
C SER A 110 48.07 26.36 -12.06
N GLY A 111 49.24 26.96 -12.20
CA GLY A 111 50.48 26.25 -12.49
C GLY A 111 50.72 25.17 -11.44
N PHE A 112 51.47 24.16 -11.83
CA PHE A 112 52.04 23.18 -10.91
C PHE A 112 52.93 23.93 -9.91
N ASN A 113 52.63 23.82 -8.62
CA ASN A 113 53.44 24.42 -7.57
C ASN A 113 54.31 23.32 -6.94
N ASN A 114 55.63 23.40 -7.17
CA ASN A 114 56.60 22.43 -6.62
C ASN A 114 56.62 22.38 -5.08
N SER A 115 56.03 23.36 -4.39
CA SER A 115 55.90 23.34 -2.92
C SER A 115 54.72 22.50 -2.41
N ASP A 116 53.82 22.05 -3.29
CA ASP A 116 52.65 21.23 -2.93
C ASP A 116 52.98 19.73 -2.86
N PHE A 117 54.20 19.33 -3.25
CA PHE A 117 54.67 17.95 -3.28
C PHE A 117 56.04 17.80 -2.60
N PRO A 118 56.14 17.91 -1.26
CA PRO A 118 57.38 17.58 -0.55
C PRO A 118 57.68 16.07 -0.65
N MET A 119 58.92 15.72 -1.02
CA MET A 119 59.47 14.35 -0.98
C MET A 119 59.72 13.89 0.45
#